data_AF-A0A7S4Q1T7-F1
#
_entry.id   AF-A0A7S4Q1T7-F1
#
_cell.length_a   1.000
_cell.length_b   1.000
_cell.length_c   1.000
_cell.angle_alpha   90.00
_cell.angle_beta   90.00
_cell.angle_gamma   90.00
#
_symmetry.space_group_name_H-M   'P 1'
#
loop_
_entity.id
_entity.type
_entity.pdbx_description
1 polymer ?
#
loop_
_entity_poly.entity_id
_entity_poly.type
_entity_poly.pdbx_seq_one_letter_code
_entity_poly.pdbx_strand_id
1 'polypeptide(L)'
;VLVQGVDGCSEEDADAWLKDGFGWTRKSQRFWRRARVEQEPEVEYVKALLGWLEPRGLARRDWVAKFPEVVGLSVEELEDSRSTAPSYMRAEDAYLRSIKANPRLLGKNYDCMDEHDSCQGFCSRCWNS
;
A
#
# COMPACT_ATOMS: atom_id res chain seq x y z
N VAL A 1 14.42 10.84 -1.66
CA VAL A 1 13.05 10.90 -2.25
C VAL A 1 11.98 10.82 -1.16
N LEU A 2 11.89 9.73 -0.39
CA LEU A 2 10.88 9.61 0.69
C LEU A 2 10.93 10.74 1.72
N VAL A 3 12.14 11.09 2.20
CA VAL A 3 12.35 12.21 3.14
C VAL A 3 11.78 13.53 2.62
N GLN A 4 11.79 13.75 1.30
CA GLN A 4 11.30 14.98 0.66
C GLN A 4 9.81 14.91 0.30
N GLY A 5 9.28 13.71 0.06
CA GLY A 5 7.91 13.51 -0.42
C GLY A 5 6.91 13.03 0.62
N VAL A 6 7.35 12.67 1.84
CA VAL A 6 6.46 12.34 2.96
C VAL A 6 6.65 13.37 4.06
N ASP A 7 5.57 14.07 4.41
CA ASP A 7 5.60 15.11 5.44
C ASP A 7 6.01 14.52 6.80
N GLY A 8 7.04 15.09 7.41
CA GLY A 8 7.62 14.66 8.69
C GLY A 8 8.51 13.41 8.63
N CYS A 9 8.86 12.90 7.45
CA CYS A 9 9.72 11.72 7.30
C CYS A 9 11.19 12.03 7.61
N SER A 10 11.82 11.25 8.49
CA SER A 10 13.25 11.29 8.76
C SER A 10 14.03 10.29 7.90
N GLU A 11 15.37 10.38 7.90
CA GLU A 11 16.22 9.39 7.21
C GLU A 11 16.06 7.99 7.79
N GLU A 12 15.91 7.88 9.11
CA GLU A 12 15.65 6.60 9.80
C GLU A 12 14.28 6.02 9.41
N ASP A 13 13.25 6.86 9.31
CA ASP A 13 11.94 6.44 8.82
C ASP A 13 12.03 5.93 7.38
N ALA A 14 12.71 6.68 6.50
CA ALA A 14 12.85 6.33 5.09
C ALA A 14 13.60 5.00 4.90
N ASP A 15 14.71 4.80 5.60
CA ASP A 15 15.47 3.54 5.57
C ASP A 15 14.62 2.36 6.06
N ALA A 16 13.91 2.53 7.19
CA ALA A 16 13.03 1.50 7.73
C ALA A 16 11.88 1.16 6.79
N TRP A 17 11.23 2.16 6.20
CA TRP A 17 10.09 1.94 5.30
C TRP A 17 10.50 1.35 3.96
N LEU A 18 11.68 1.67 3.43
CA LEU A 18 12.21 1.02 2.23
C LEU A 18 12.48 -0.48 2.50
N LYS A 19 13.12 -0.79 3.63
CA LYS A 19 13.34 -2.19 4.05
C LYS A 19 12.03 -2.97 4.18
N ASP A 20 11.00 -2.34 4.74
CA ASP A 20 9.68 -2.97 4.85
C ASP A 20 8.95 -3.06 3.49
N GLY A 21 8.94 -1.99 2.69
CA GLY A 21 8.32 -1.97 1.36
C GLY A 21 8.90 -3.01 0.41
N PHE A 22 10.21 -3.22 0.42
CA PHE A 22 10.91 -4.06 -0.56
C PHE A 22 11.24 -5.47 -0.05
N GLY A 23 10.69 -5.87 1.10
CA GLY A 23 10.82 -7.26 1.56
C GLY A 23 12.18 -7.61 2.18
N TRP A 24 12.93 -6.62 2.68
CA TRP A 24 14.29 -6.83 3.22
C TRP A 24 14.27 -7.21 4.71
N THR A 25 13.13 -7.04 5.40
CA THR A 25 12.97 -7.45 6.80
C THR A 25 12.20 -8.76 6.88
N ARG A 26 12.45 -9.55 7.94
CA ARG A 26 11.69 -10.79 8.19
C ARG A 26 10.19 -10.53 8.35
N LYS A 27 9.82 -9.34 8.86
CA LYS A 27 8.43 -8.90 9.00
C LYS A 27 7.82 -8.64 7.63
N SER A 28 8.50 -7.85 6.78
CA SER A 28 7.98 -7.55 5.46
C SER A 28 7.94 -8.76 4.54
N GLN A 29 8.92 -9.67 4.62
CA GLN A 29 8.87 -10.94 3.89
C GLN A 29 7.63 -11.79 4.23
N ARG A 30 7.14 -11.74 5.47
CA ARG A 30 5.89 -12.41 5.84
C ARG A 30 4.68 -11.73 5.22
N PHE A 31 4.63 -10.40 5.26
CA PHE A 31 3.57 -9.62 4.61
C PHE A 31 3.50 -9.93 3.11
N TRP A 32 4.64 -9.90 2.43
CA TRP A 32 4.75 -10.19 1.00
C TRP A 32 4.71 -11.68 0.66
N ARG A 33 4.58 -12.59 1.65
CA ARG A 33 4.66 -14.06 1.46
C ARG A 33 5.91 -14.50 0.67
N ARG A 34 7.02 -13.78 0.84
CA ARG A 34 8.26 -13.94 0.08
C ARG A 34 8.12 -13.76 -1.44
N ALA A 35 7.05 -13.11 -1.90
CA ALA A 35 6.84 -12.79 -3.31
C ALA A 35 7.77 -11.67 -3.79
N ARG A 36 8.16 -10.76 -2.89
CA ARG A 36 9.22 -9.78 -3.16
C ARG A 36 10.57 -10.47 -2.95
N VAL A 37 11.36 -10.58 -4.01
CA VAL A 37 12.79 -10.92 -3.96
C VAL A 37 13.48 -9.60 -3.71
N GLU A 38 14.16 -9.42 -2.57
CA GLU A 38 14.85 -8.19 -2.09
C GLU A 38 15.31 -7.25 -3.21
N GLN A 39 14.36 -6.54 -3.81
CA GLN A 39 14.57 -5.85 -5.07
C GLN A 39 14.99 -4.45 -4.72
N GLU A 40 15.97 -3.91 -5.42
CA GLU A 40 16.38 -2.54 -5.18
C GLU A 40 15.26 -1.58 -5.59
N PRO A 41 14.88 -0.65 -4.71
CA PRO A 41 13.87 0.36 -5.02
C PRO A 41 14.35 1.25 -6.16
N GLU A 42 13.64 1.22 -7.28
CA GLU A 42 13.85 2.22 -8.32
C GLU A 42 13.33 3.59 -7.86
N VAL A 43 14.16 4.62 -8.00
CA VAL A 43 13.83 5.99 -7.57
C VAL A 43 12.54 6.50 -8.22
N GLU A 44 12.35 6.21 -9.51
CA GLU A 44 11.17 6.65 -10.26
C GLU A 44 9.89 5.96 -9.78
N TYR A 45 9.98 4.70 -9.36
CA TYR A 45 8.86 3.97 -8.76
C TYR A 45 8.38 4.64 -7.48
N VAL A 46 9.32 4.96 -6.58
CA VAL A 46 9.02 5.64 -5.31
C VAL A 46 8.44 7.03 -5.57
N LYS A 47 8.94 7.76 -6.58
CA LYS A 47 8.36 9.06 -6.98
C LYS A 47 6.93 8.92 -7.48
N ALA A 48 6.65 7.94 -8.34
CA ALA A 48 5.30 7.70 -8.88
C ALA A 48 4.30 7.40 -7.75
N LEU A 49 4.70 6.56 -6.79
CA LEU A 49 3.91 6.30 -5.60
C LEU A 49 3.63 7.59 -4.80
N LEU A 50 4.64 8.42 -4.55
CA LEU A 50 4.46 9.67 -3.81
C LEU A 50 3.54 10.64 -4.54
N GLY A 51 3.69 10.75 -5.85
CA GLY A 51 2.77 11.54 -6.71
C GLY A 51 1.34 11.01 -6.68
N TRP A 52 1.13 9.75 -6.33
CA TRP A 52 -0.20 9.20 -6.08
C TRP A 52 -0.72 9.52 -4.67
N LEU A 53 0.12 9.40 -3.64
CA LEU A 53 -0.25 9.61 -2.23
C LEU A 53 -0.47 11.08 -1.85
N GLU A 54 0.35 11.98 -2.38
CA GLU A 54 0.34 13.42 -2.06
C GLU A 54 -1.02 14.09 -2.35
N PRO A 55 -1.58 14.05 -3.58
CA PRO A 55 -2.85 14.70 -3.86
C PRO A 55 -4.04 14.11 -3.07
N ARG A 56 -3.88 12.89 -2.55
CA ARG A 56 -4.87 12.20 -1.71
C ARG A 56 -4.72 12.52 -0.22
N GLY A 57 -3.68 13.26 0.17
CA GLY A 57 -3.38 13.62 1.56
C GLY A 57 -2.87 12.44 2.40
N LEU A 58 -2.25 11.46 1.76
CA LEU A 58 -1.76 10.22 2.39
C LEU A 58 -0.24 10.25 2.64
N ALA A 59 0.48 11.17 2.00
CA ALA A 59 1.92 11.35 2.12
C ALA A 59 2.33 12.03 3.45
N ARG A 60 1.95 11.42 4.58
CA ARG A 60 2.23 11.92 5.94
C ARG A 60 2.86 10.83 6.77
N ARG A 61 3.85 11.18 7.60
CA ARG A 61 4.61 10.23 8.42
C ARG A 61 3.71 9.34 9.29
N ASP A 62 2.71 9.93 9.95
CA ASP A 62 1.79 9.21 10.85
C ASP A 62 0.93 8.17 10.12
N TRP A 63 0.67 8.39 8.83
CA TRP A 63 -0.08 7.50 7.98
C TRP A 63 0.82 6.38 7.43
N VAL A 64 1.97 6.74 6.86
CA VAL A 64 2.94 5.78 6.30
C VAL A 64 3.50 4.85 7.39
N ALA A 65 3.78 5.36 8.59
CA ALA A 65 4.27 4.54 9.71
C ALA A 65 3.31 3.40 10.12
N LYS A 66 2.00 3.54 9.86
CA LYS A 66 1.00 2.50 10.16
C LYS A 66 0.98 1.38 9.11
N PHE A 67 1.46 1.66 7.90
CA PHE A 67 1.53 0.73 6.79
C PHE A 67 2.76 1.05 5.91
N PRO A 68 3.98 0.81 6.42
CA PRO A 68 5.22 1.15 5.71
C PRO A 68 5.40 0.34 4.42
N GLU A 69 4.78 -0.84 4.35
CA GLU A 69 4.80 -1.69 3.16
C GLU A 69 4.18 -1.00 1.93
N VAL A 70 3.40 0.08 2.11
CA VAL A 70 2.89 0.93 1.02
C VAL A 70 3.99 1.46 0.11
N VAL A 71 5.19 1.70 0.65
CA VAL A 71 6.36 2.21 -0.09
C VAL A 71 6.80 1.24 -1.19
N GLY A 72 6.47 -0.05 -1.00
CA GLY A 72 6.70 -1.08 -1.99
C GLY A 72 5.61 -1.23 -3.02
N LEU A 73 4.44 -0.58 -2.93
CA LEU A 73 3.34 -0.79 -3.88
C LEU A 73 3.48 0.08 -5.13
N SER A 74 3.07 -0.48 -6.28
CA SER A 74 3.05 0.22 -7.56
C SER A 74 1.74 0.98 -7.69
N VAL A 75 1.73 2.05 -8.49
CA VAL A 75 0.49 2.76 -8.80
C VAL A 75 -0.56 1.81 -9.40
N GLU A 76 -0.13 0.82 -10.18
CA GLU A 76 -1.02 -0.22 -10.73
C GLU A 76 -1.63 -1.08 -9.62
N GLU A 77 -0.83 -1.59 -8.66
CA GLU A 77 -1.31 -2.36 -7.51
C GLU A 77 -2.30 -1.52 -6.65
N LEU A 78 -2.10 -0.21 -6.58
CA LEU A 78 -3.00 0.71 -5.87
C LEU A 78 -4.33 0.92 -6.58
N GLU A 79 -4.31 1.11 -7.90
CA GLU A 79 -5.53 1.26 -8.70
C GLU A 79 -6.30 -0.06 -8.80
N ASP A 80 -5.62 -1.21 -8.85
CA ASP A 80 -6.25 -2.53 -8.77
C ASP A 80 -6.92 -2.78 -7.41
N SER A 81 -6.28 -2.34 -6.32
CA SER A 81 -6.89 -2.37 -5.00
C SER A 81 -8.15 -1.48 -4.91
N ARG A 82 -8.18 -0.35 -5.64
CA ARG A 82 -9.36 0.51 -5.74
C ARG A 82 -10.45 -0.13 -6.60
N SER A 83 -10.10 -0.74 -7.73
CA SER A 83 -11.07 -1.33 -8.67
C SER A 83 -11.82 -2.51 -8.06
N THR A 84 -11.15 -3.22 -7.15
CA THR A 84 -11.71 -4.33 -6.38
C THR A 84 -12.36 -3.89 -5.08
N ALA A 85 -12.41 -2.59 -4.76
CA ALA A 85 -13.04 -2.12 -3.53
C ALA A 85 -14.56 -2.40 -3.52
N PRO A 86 -15.14 -2.77 -2.37
CA PRO A 86 -16.57 -3.07 -2.26
C PRO A 86 -17.47 -1.89 -2.64
N SER A 87 -18.71 -2.16 -3.04
CA SER A 87 -19.69 -1.17 -3.52
C SER A 87 -19.79 0.09 -2.65
N TYR A 88 -19.83 -0.07 -1.32
CA TYR A 88 -19.92 1.03 -0.35
C TYR A 88 -18.67 1.93 -0.29
N MET A 89 -17.56 1.51 -0.89
CA MET A 89 -16.31 2.26 -1.03
C MET A 89 -16.03 2.71 -2.47
N ARG A 90 -16.88 2.41 -3.45
CA ARG A 90 -16.61 2.77 -4.87
C ARG A 90 -16.52 4.27 -5.11
N ALA A 91 -17.31 5.07 -4.39
CA ALA A 91 -17.23 6.52 -4.48
C ALA A 91 -15.87 7.00 -3.97
N GLU A 92 -15.21 7.89 -4.70
CA GLU A 92 -13.85 8.35 -4.39
C GLU A 92 -13.74 8.90 -2.97
N ASP A 93 -14.67 9.75 -2.55
CA ASP A 93 -14.67 10.30 -1.20
C ASP A 93 -14.82 9.22 -0.12
N ALA A 94 -15.62 8.18 -0.39
CA ALA A 94 -15.80 7.06 0.54
C ALA A 94 -14.53 6.22 0.63
N TYR A 95 -13.91 5.91 -0.52
CA TYR A 95 -12.63 5.22 -0.59
C TYR A 95 -11.54 5.99 0.18
N LEU A 96 -11.38 7.29 -0.12
CA LEU A 96 -10.38 8.15 0.51
C LEU A 96 -10.60 8.25 2.02
N ARG A 97 -11.85 8.37 2.50
CA ARG A 97 -12.14 8.35 3.94
C ARG A 97 -11.71 7.04 4.59
N SER A 98 -12.03 5.91 3.96
CA SER A 98 -11.70 4.58 4.49
C SER A 98 -10.19 4.36 4.56
N ILE A 99 -9.43 4.65 3.50
CA ILE A 99 -7.98 4.45 3.49
C ILE A 99 -7.24 5.46 4.40
N LYS A 100 -7.79 6.67 4.59
CA LYS A 100 -7.27 7.64 5.58
C LYS A 100 -7.41 7.11 7.01
N ALA A 101 -8.52 6.46 7.31
CA ALA A 101 -8.77 5.84 8.61
C ALA A 101 -7.96 4.55 8.81
N ASN A 102 -7.82 3.73 7.76
CA ASN A 102 -7.12 2.45 7.81
C ASN A 102 -6.19 2.29 6.59
N PRO A 103 -4.90 2.65 6.74
CA PRO A 103 -3.90 2.58 5.67
C PRO A 103 -3.75 1.20 5.04
N ARG A 104 -3.98 0.13 5.82
CA ARG A 104 -3.88 -1.27 5.36
C ARG A 104 -4.99 -1.68 4.41
N LEU A 105 -5.99 -0.84 4.16
CA LEU A 105 -6.97 -1.07 3.11
C LEU A 105 -6.36 -0.86 1.71
N LEU A 106 -5.28 -0.08 1.64
CA LEU A 106 -4.47 0.10 0.44
C LEU A 106 -3.64 -1.18 0.18
N GLY A 107 -3.63 -1.68 -1.05
CA GLY A 107 -2.89 -2.90 -1.43
C GLY A 107 -3.59 -4.21 -1.04
N LYS A 108 -4.82 -4.13 -0.49
CA LYS A 108 -5.70 -5.30 -0.39
C LYS A 108 -6.47 -5.44 -1.68
N ASN A 109 -6.50 -6.65 -2.22
CA ASN A 109 -7.53 -7.04 -3.16
C ASN A 109 -8.81 -7.39 -2.36
N TYR A 110 -10.01 -7.13 -2.89
CA TYR A 110 -11.28 -7.58 -2.27
C TYR A 110 -12.10 -8.50 -3.18
N ASP A 111 -11.42 -9.23 -4.07
CA ASP A 111 -11.99 -10.24 -4.98
C ASP A 111 -12.90 -11.30 -4.33
N CYS A 112 -12.80 -11.51 -3.02
CA CYS A 112 -13.51 -12.56 -2.27
C CYS A 112 -14.89 -12.15 -1.72
N MET A 113 -15.42 -10.97 -2.05
CA MET A 113 -16.76 -10.56 -1.64
C MET A 113 -17.84 -11.07 -2.60
N ASP A 114 -19.04 -11.37 -2.09
CA ASP A 114 -20.21 -11.84 -2.87
C ASP A 114 -20.59 -10.94 -4.07
N GLU A 115 -20.06 -9.71 -4.13
CA GLU A 115 -20.25 -8.77 -5.24
C GLU A 115 -19.33 -9.05 -6.46
N HIS A 116 -18.37 -9.97 -6.33
CA HIS A 116 -17.45 -10.38 -7.40
C HIS A 116 -17.59 -11.90 -7.61
N ASP A 117 -18.23 -12.31 -8.71
CA ASP A 117 -18.42 -13.72 -9.13
C ASP A 117 -17.11 -14.49 -9.44
N SER A 118 -15.95 -13.93 -9.11
CA SER A 118 -14.63 -14.50 -9.37
C SER A 118 -13.68 -14.22 -8.22
N CYS A 119 -13.79 -14.99 -7.14
CA CYS A 119 -12.76 -15.02 -6.10
C CYS A 119 -11.45 -15.54 -6.71
N GLN A 120 -10.45 -14.67 -6.85
CA GLN A 120 -9.11 -15.02 -7.34
C GLN A 120 -8.14 -15.38 -6.20
N GLY A 121 -8.60 -15.34 -4.94
CA GLY A 121 -7.83 -15.69 -3.75
C GLY A 121 -6.82 -14.62 -3.31
N PHE A 122 -6.90 -13.41 -3.86
CA PHE A 122 -6.00 -12.31 -3.54
C PHE A 122 -6.49 -11.45 -2.37
N CYS A 123 -7.70 -11.65 -1.84
CA CYS A 123 -8.16 -10.81 -0.74
C CYS A 123 -7.47 -11.05 0.60
N SER A 124 -7.49 -10.02 1.45
CA SER A 124 -6.91 -10.08 2.81
C SER A 124 -7.50 -11.16 3.73
N ARG A 125 -8.67 -11.71 3.39
CA ARG A 125 -9.32 -12.84 4.09
C ARG A 125 -8.67 -14.18 3.69
N CYS A 126 -8.36 -14.36 2.41
CA CYS A 126 -7.58 -15.50 1.88
C CYS A 126 -6.08 -15.40 2.22
N TRP A 127 -5.54 -14.19 2.37
CA TRP A 127 -4.16 -13.95 2.85
C TRP A 127 -3.94 -14.26 4.35
N ASN A 128 -5.01 -14.37 5.15
CA ASN A 128 -4.95 -14.68 6.58
C ASN A 128 -5.33 -16.15 6.89
N SER A 129 -5.45 -17.00 5.87
CA SER A 129 -5.75 -18.44 6.00
C SER A 129 -4.48 -19.28 5.98
#